data_AF-A0A7C8P2A0-F1
#
_entry.id   AF-A0A7C8P2A0-F1
#
_cell.length_a   1.000
_cell.length_b   1.000
_cell.length_c   1.000
_cell.angle_alpha   90.00
_cell.angle_beta   90.00
_cell.angle_gamma   90.00
#
_symmetry.space_group_name_H-M   'P 1'
#
loop_
_entity.id
_entity.type
_entity.pdbx_description
1 polymer ?
#
loop_
_entity_poly.entity_id
_entity_poly.type
_entity_poly.pdbx_seq_one_letter_code
_entity_poly.pdbx_strand_id
1 'polypeptide(L)' 'MSDLSDYQNLRRNHPGWCTIESEPAIFNQILRDAGVTNTRVIELYSLDESILDEPEYALLPVSNFPGAYVDLAQ' A
#
# COMPACT_ATOMS: atom_id res chain seq x y z
N MET A 1 -19.23 16.44 0.34
CA MET A 1 -19.11 17.18 -0.94
C MET A 1 -17.74 17.89 -1.01
N SER A 2 -16.67 17.18 -0.66
CA SER A 2 -15.26 17.62 -0.65
C SER A 2 -14.39 16.72 -1.53
N ASP A 3 -14.76 15.44 -1.64
CA ASP A 3 -13.91 14.41 -2.25
C ASP A 3 -13.73 14.56 -3.76
N LEU A 4 -14.73 15.07 -4.47
CA LEU A 4 -14.69 15.22 -5.93
C LEU A 4 -13.76 16.34 -6.39
N SER A 5 -13.76 17.48 -5.71
CA SER A 5 -12.83 18.58 -6.01
C SER A 5 -11.40 18.20 -5.68
N ASP A 6 -11.20 17.49 -4.57
CA ASP A 6 -9.88 17.07 -4.12
C ASP A 6 -9.29 16.02 -5.06
N TYR A 7 -10.12 15.06 -5.52
CA TYR A 7 -9.72 14.09 -6.52
C TYR A 7 -9.36 14.73 -7.88
N GLN A 8 -10.13 15.73 -8.31
CA GLN A 8 -9.82 16.48 -9.53
C GLN A 8 -8.51 17.28 -9.41
N ASN A 9 -8.26 17.88 -8.25
CA ASN A 9 -7.01 18.60 -7.98
C ASN A 9 -5.80 17.65 -7.94
N LEU A 10 -5.95 16.47 -7.31
CA LEU A 10 -4.93 15.43 -7.29
C LEU A 10 -4.53 15.00 -8.71
N ARG A 11 -5.53 14.67 -9.56
CA ARG A 11 -5.28 14.27 -10.95
C ARG A 11 -4.63 15.37 -11.79
N ARG A 12 -4.96 16.64 -11.52
CA ARG A 12 -4.38 17.78 -12.22
C ARG A 12 -2.91 17.98 -11.84
N ASN A 13 -2.58 17.80 -10.56
CA ASN A 13 -1.22 18.00 -10.05
C ASN A 13 -0.29 16.81 -10.35
N HIS A 14 -0.86 15.63 -10.66
CA HIS A 14 -0.11 14.40 -10.94
C HIS A 14 -0.49 13.83 -12.32
N PRO A 15 -0.13 14.50 -13.43
CA PRO A 15 -0.43 14.01 -14.76
C PRO A 15 0.29 12.67 -15.01
N GLY A 16 -0.46 11.69 -15.54
CA GLY A 16 0.06 10.34 -15.80
C GLY A 16 -0.04 9.37 -14.62
N TRP A 17 -0.44 9.83 -13.43
CA TRP A 17 -0.71 8.96 -12.31
C TRP A 17 -2.10 8.33 -12.45
N CYS A 18 -2.21 7.06 -12.09
CA CYS A 18 -3.46 6.30 -12.07
C CYS A 18 -3.70 5.74 -10.67
N THR A 19 -4.95 5.38 -10.40
CA THR A 19 -5.30 4.50 -9.28
C THR A 19 -4.93 3.07 -9.65
N ILE A 20 -4.44 2.31 -8.68
CA ILE A 20 -4.13 0.90 -8.81
C ILE A 20 -5.00 0.08 -7.87
N GLU A 21 -5.27 -1.17 -8.24
CA GLU A 21 -5.95 -2.11 -7.35
C GLU A 21 -5.08 -2.42 -6.14
N SER A 22 -5.70 -2.61 -4.98
CA SER A 22 -5.03 -2.85 -3.71
C SER A 22 -4.58 -4.31 -3.55
N GLU A 23 -3.87 -4.83 -4.55
CA GLU A 23 -3.42 -6.22 -4.60
C GLU A 23 -1.95 -6.33 -4.16
N PRO A 24 -1.59 -7.27 -3.27
CA PRO A 24 -0.22 -7.41 -2.79
C PRO A 24 0.77 -7.66 -3.94
N ALA A 25 0.38 -8.41 -4.97
CA ALA A 25 1.23 -8.67 -6.13
C ALA A 25 1.62 -7.38 -6.88
N ILE A 26 0.69 -6.43 -7.01
CA ILE A 26 0.94 -5.15 -7.68
C ILE A 26 1.95 -4.32 -6.88
N PHE A 27 1.75 -4.20 -5.56
CA PHE A 27 2.69 -3.48 -4.70
C PHE A 27 4.08 -4.13 -4.66
N ASN A 28 4.14 -5.46 -4.60
CA ASN A 28 5.41 -6.20 -4.70
C ASN A 28 6.14 -5.87 -6.00
N GLN A 29 5.43 -5.79 -7.13
CA GLN A 29 6.05 -5.47 -8.41
C GLN A 29 6.54 -4.02 -8.42
N ILE A 30 5.76 -3.07 -7.92
CA ILE A 30 6.16 -1.66 -7.81
C ILE A 30 7.43 -1.50 -6.95
N LEU A 31 7.53 -2.20 -5.82
CA LEU A 31 8.72 -2.17 -4.96
C LEU A 31 9.94 -2.77 -5.67
N ARG A 32 9.77 -3.88 -6.38
CA ARG A 32 10.85 -4.49 -7.18
C ARG A 32 11.31 -3.56 -8.31
N ASP A 33 10.39 -2.93 -9.01
CA ASP A 33 10.69 -1.98 -10.09
C ASP A 33 11.38 -0.71 -9.56
N ALA A 34 11.07 -0.32 -8.32
CA ALA A 34 11.77 0.75 -7.61
C ALA A 34 13.18 0.35 -7.12
N GLY A 35 13.60 -0.91 -7.33
CA GLY A 35 14.91 -1.42 -6.92
C GLY A 35 14.97 -1.84 -5.45
N VAL A 36 13.83 -1.89 -4.75
CA VAL A 36 13.77 -2.36 -3.37
C VAL A 36 13.91 -3.89 -3.37
N THR A 37 14.93 -4.36 -2.68
CA THR A 37 15.17 -5.78 -2.41
C THR A 37 14.83 -6.09 -0.97
N ASN A 38 14.66 -7.38 -0.67
CA ASN A 38 14.48 -7.83 0.72
C ASN A 38 13.19 -7.26 1.34
N THR A 39 12.14 -7.21 0.53
CA THR A 39 10.80 -6.79 0.91
C THR A 39 9.76 -7.59 0.15
N ARG A 40 8.62 -7.86 0.78
CA ARG A 40 7.42 -8.45 0.22
C ARG A 40 6.21 -7.62 0.66
N VAL A 41 5.10 -7.69 -0.04
CA VAL A 41 3.80 -7.19 0.44
C VAL A 41 2.88 -8.37 0.63
N ILE A 42 2.23 -8.47 1.80
CA ILE A 42 1.24 -9.49 2.16
C ILE A 42 -0.08 -8.83 2.53
N GLU A 43 -1.20 -9.47 2.19
CA GLU A 43 -2.52 -9.04 2.64
C GLU A 43 -2.78 -9.65 4.03
N LEU A 44 -3.34 -8.87 4.96
CA LEU A 44 -3.76 -9.39 6.26
C LEU A 44 -5.26 -9.19 6.42
N TYR A 45 -5.97 -10.31 6.62
CA TYR A 45 -7.42 -10.33 6.82
C TYR A 45 -7.85 -10.02 8.25
N SER A 46 -6.92 -10.04 9.21
CA SER A 46 -7.15 -9.72 10.61
C SER A 46 -5.92 -9.05 11.19
N LEU A 47 -6.15 -8.07 12.05
CA LEU A 47 -5.12 -7.44 12.86
C LEU A 47 -4.96 -8.29 14.12
N ASP A 48 -4.01 -9.22 14.14
CA ASP A 48 -3.60 -9.87 15.38
C ASP A 48 -2.54 -9.01 16.05
N GLU A 49 -2.64 -8.83 17.37
CA GLU A 49 -1.73 -7.99 18.17
C GLU A 49 -0.28 -8.49 18.04
N SER A 50 -0.09 -9.79 17.80
CA SER A 50 1.21 -10.42 17.55
C SER A 50 1.99 -9.85 16.36
N ILE A 51 1.30 -9.25 15.38
CA ILE A 51 1.92 -8.66 14.17
C ILE A 51 2.34 -7.20 14.43
N LEU A 52 1.69 -6.52 15.37
CA LEU A 52 1.95 -5.10 15.68
C LEU A 52 3.22 -4.90 16.50
N ASP A 53 3.63 -5.91 17.26
CA ASP A 53 4.79 -5.84 18.15
C ASP A 53 6.12 -6.15 17.44
N GLU A 54 6.06 -6.62 16.19
CA GLU A 54 7.24 -6.96 15.41
C GLU A 54 7.74 -5.74 14.60
N PRO A 55 8.96 -5.23 14.89
CA PRO A 55 9.48 -3.99 14.30
C PRO A 55 9.81 -4.09 12.81
N GLU A 56 9.68 -5.28 12.22
CA GLU A 56 10.01 -5.60 10.83
C GLU A 56 8.84 -5.32 9.87
N TYR A 57 7.65 -5.02 10.40
CA TYR A 57 6.44 -4.78 9.59
C TYR A 57 6.06 -3.29 9.54
N ALA A 58 5.68 -2.83 8.35
CA ALA A 58 5.07 -1.52 8.16
C ALA A 58 3.62 -1.67 7.65
N LEU A 59 2.70 -0.95 8.28
CA LEU A 59 1.27 -1.01 7.94
C LEU A 59 0.91 -0.01 6.84
N LEU A 60 0.26 -0.48 5.76
CA LEU A 60 -0.30 0.36 4.70
C LEU A 60 -1.84 0.34 4.76
N PRO A 61 -2.48 1.24 5.53
CA PRO A 61 -3.93 1.30 5.58
C PRO A 61 -4.50 1.81 4.25
N VAL A 62 -5.20 0.94 3.52
CA VAL A 62 -5.94 1.31 2.32
C VAL A 62 -7.39 1.59 2.73
N SER A 63 -7.79 2.86 2.77
CA SER A 63 -9.03 3.33 3.43
C SER A 63 -10.36 2.87 2.82
N ASN A 64 -10.37 1.88 1.92
CA ASN A 64 -11.57 1.27 1.37
C ASN A 64 -11.54 -0.27 1.35
N PHE A 65 -10.50 -0.89 1.91
CA PHE A 65 -10.35 -2.34 2.07
C PHE A 65 -9.62 -2.64 3.40
N PRO A 66 -10.07 -3.60 4.21
CA PRO A 66 -9.33 -3.98 5.40
C PRO A 66 -8.05 -4.75 5.00
N GLY A 67 -6.93 -4.02 4.92
CA GLY A 67 -5.58 -4.57 5.14
C GLY A 67 -4.75 -4.99 3.92
N ALA A 68 -3.76 -4.17 3.56
CA ALA A 68 -2.60 -4.59 2.75
C ALA A 68 -1.30 -4.15 3.46
N TYR A 69 -0.23 -4.95 3.46
CA TYR A 69 0.95 -4.73 4.32
C TYR A 69 2.27 -5.02 3.62
N VAL A 70 3.32 -4.28 3.96
CA VAL A 70 4.69 -4.50 3.47
C VAL A 70 5.49 -5.25 4.54
N ASP A 71 5.92 -6.47 4.21
CA ASP A 71 6.95 -7.29 4.83
C ASP A 71 8.34 -6.82 4.35
N LEU A 72 9.28 -6.54 5.25
CA LEU A 72 10.69 -6.24 4.91
C LEU A 72 11.52 -7.52 5.09
N ALA A 73 11.38 -8.48 4.18
CA ALA A 73 12.09 -9.76 4.24
C ALA A 73 13.62 -9.60 4.11
N GLN A 74 14.36 -9.65 5.23
CA GLN A 74 15.83 -9.57 5.34
C GLN A 74 16.64 -10.24 4.22
#